data_AF-A0A7C7RWQ9-F1
#
_entry.id   AF-A0A7C7RWQ9-F1
#
_cell.length_a   1.000
_cell.length_b   1.000
_cell.length_c   1.000
_cell.angle_alpha   90.00
_cell.angle_beta   90.00
_cell.angle_gamma   90.00
#
_symmetry.space_group_name_H-M   'P 1'
#
loop_
_entity.id
_entity.type
_entity.pdbx_description
1 polymer ?
#
loop_
_entity_poly.entity_id
_entity_poly.type
_entity_poly.pdbx_seq_one_letter_code
_entity_poly.pdbx_strand_id
1 'polypeptide(L)'
;NIAAAALELGALTAFIYFVEAREIVWDLLEKVCGARLTSNYIRIGGLMCDLPPGFDDDLQEAYPKLESLYEDVDNLLTKNRIFIDRMVDTGQIPVESIISWGFTGPCLRASGIDYDVRKNHPYLCYDKLDFDIPLGKTGDNFDRYLIRMEEIKQSLKIIKQAMRDMPDGPINVANPYLRNPSKPDVYSRMEEMIAHFKIVIDGLKPPVGEVYFPTEAANGELGFYLVSDGTGKPYKCRVRPPSFTMTQAMGEMCKGGMLADIIPTFDMINMIGGECDR
;
A
#
# COMPACT_ATOMS: atom_id res chain seq x y z
N ASN A 1 2.02 0.73 -10.48
CA ASN A 1 1.12 1.29 -11.51
C ASN A 1 1.86 2.16 -12.52
N ILE A 2 2.82 3.00 -12.10
CA ILE A 2 3.62 3.86 -13.00
C ILE A 2 4.23 3.07 -14.16
N ALA A 3 4.86 1.94 -13.86
CA ALA A 3 5.43 1.04 -14.85
C ALA A 3 4.40 0.58 -15.91
N ALA A 4 3.21 0.15 -15.46
CA ALA A 4 2.15 -0.32 -16.35
C ALA A 4 1.60 0.85 -17.19
N ALA A 5 1.38 2.01 -16.58
CA ALA A 5 0.96 3.22 -17.30
C ALA A 5 1.96 3.62 -18.39
N ALA A 6 3.25 3.56 -18.08
CA ALA A 6 4.30 3.82 -19.04
C ALA A 6 4.25 2.80 -20.20
N LEU A 7 4.03 1.52 -19.91
CA LEU A 7 3.89 0.47 -20.91
C LEU A 7 2.71 0.72 -21.87
N GLU A 8 1.53 1.01 -21.32
CA GLU A 8 0.31 1.27 -22.11
C GLU A 8 0.41 2.54 -22.97
N LEU A 9 1.24 3.50 -22.54
CA LEU A 9 1.60 4.69 -23.32
C LEU A 9 2.76 4.46 -24.30
N GLY A 10 3.34 3.26 -24.34
CA GLY A 10 4.37 2.83 -25.30
C GLY A 10 5.81 2.87 -24.79
N ALA A 11 6.06 3.25 -23.54
CA ALA A 11 7.38 3.32 -22.92
C ALA A 11 7.78 1.98 -22.26
N LEU A 12 8.13 0.98 -23.08
CA LEU A 12 8.52 -0.37 -22.63
C LEU A 12 9.73 -0.40 -21.69
N THR A 13 10.74 0.44 -21.95
CA THR A 13 11.99 0.44 -21.16
C THR A 13 11.75 0.77 -19.69
N ALA A 14 10.90 1.78 -19.41
CA ALA A 14 10.56 2.17 -18.05
C ALA A 14 9.82 1.05 -17.29
N PHE A 15 9.02 0.25 -18.00
CA PHE A 15 8.36 -0.92 -17.42
C PHE A 15 9.37 -1.96 -16.96
N ILE A 16 10.37 -2.29 -17.80
CA ILE A 16 11.37 -3.31 -17.49
C ILE A 16 12.21 -2.91 -16.27
N TYR A 17 12.65 -1.66 -16.19
CA TYR A 17 13.43 -1.17 -15.03
C TYR A 17 12.65 -1.24 -13.72
N PHE A 18 11.36 -0.90 -13.73
CA PHE A 18 10.53 -1.06 -12.55
C PHE A 18 10.20 -2.52 -12.22
N VAL A 19 10.15 -3.41 -13.22
CA VAL A 19 10.03 -4.86 -12.96
C VAL A 19 11.27 -5.37 -12.25
N GLU A 20 12.47 -4.96 -12.68
CA GLU A 20 13.72 -5.29 -11.99
C GLU A 20 13.72 -4.78 -10.55
N ALA A 21 13.34 -3.50 -10.33
CA ALA A 21 13.20 -2.94 -8.99
C ALA A 21 12.22 -3.74 -8.12
N ARG A 22 11.12 -4.23 -8.70
CA ARG A 22 10.14 -5.06 -8.01
C ARG A 22 10.70 -6.43 -7.64
N GLU A 23 11.48 -7.06 -8.51
CA GLU A 23 12.12 -8.35 -8.19
C GLU A 23 13.08 -8.22 -7.00
N ILE A 24 13.89 -7.14 -6.94
CA ILE A 24 14.77 -6.86 -5.80
C ILE A 24 13.97 -6.79 -4.48
N VAL A 25 12.83 -6.10 -4.49
CA VAL A 25 11.96 -6.01 -3.31
C VAL A 25 11.31 -7.36 -2.97
N TRP A 26 10.93 -8.16 -3.98
CA TRP A 26 10.37 -9.50 -3.76
C TRP A 26 11.39 -10.47 -3.18
N ASP A 27 12.65 -10.38 -3.56
CA ASP A 27 13.70 -11.22 -2.99
C ASP A 27 13.92 -10.89 -1.50
N LEU A 28 13.81 -9.61 -1.11
CA LEU A 28 13.81 -9.19 0.30
C LEU A 28 12.58 -9.72 1.05
N LEU A 29 11.39 -9.64 0.46
CA LEU A 29 10.16 -10.17 1.07
C LEU A 29 10.20 -11.69 1.20
N GLU A 30 10.74 -12.39 0.21
CA GLU A 30 10.91 -13.85 0.23
C GLU A 30 11.82 -14.29 1.38
N LYS A 31 12.92 -13.57 1.63
CA LYS A 31 13.79 -13.82 2.79
C LYS A 31 13.05 -13.70 4.13
N VAL A 32 12.08 -12.78 4.25
CA VAL A 32 11.33 -12.56 5.49
C VAL A 32 10.20 -13.57 5.67
N CYS A 33 9.37 -13.80 4.65
CA CYS A 33 8.14 -14.58 4.80
C CYS A 33 8.12 -15.92 4.07
N GLY A 34 9.13 -16.21 3.25
CA GLY A 34 9.22 -17.42 2.42
C GLY A 34 8.27 -17.42 1.20
N ALA A 35 7.65 -16.29 0.88
CA ALA A 35 6.77 -16.12 -0.27
C ALA A 35 7.00 -14.78 -0.97
N ARG A 36 6.82 -14.73 -2.29
CA ARG A 36 7.09 -13.51 -3.09
C ARG A 36 5.90 -12.53 -3.11
N LEU A 37 4.67 -13.03 -3.27
CA LEU A 37 3.45 -12.19 -3.34
C LEU A 37 2.57 -12.30 -2.09
N THR A 38 2.16 -13.51 -1.71
CA THR A 38 1.19 -13.73 -0.63
C THR A 38 1.90 -13.95 0.70
N SER A 39 2.44 -12.88 1.27
CA SER A 39 3.39 -12.93 2.39
C SER A 39 2.81 -13.37 3.74
N ASN A 40 1.49 -13.25 4.00
CA ASN A 40 0.81 -13.64 5.25
C ASN A 40 1.64 -13.42 6.56
N TYR A 41 2.39 -12.32 6.57
CA TYR A 41 3.43 -12.04 7.56
C TYR A 41 2.85 -11.28 8.76
N ILE A 42 2.02 -10.28 8.47
CA ILE A 42 1.29 -9.50 9.47
C ILE A 42 0.08 -10.32 9.92
N ARG A 43 -0.05 -10.50 11.24
CA ARG A 43 -1.13 -11.28 11.85
C ARG A 43 -1.76 -10.49 12.98
N ILE A 44 -2.97 -10.90 13.38
CA ILE A 44 -3.58 -10.35 14.59
C ILE A 44 -2.66 -10.74 15.76
N GLY A 45 -2.25 -9.74 16.55
CA GLY A 45 -1.32 -9.91 17.68
C GLY A 45 0.17 -9.69 17.37
N GLY A 46 0.54 -9.39 16.11
CA GLY A 46 1.89 -9.00 15.72
C GLY A 46 2.35 -9.58 14.38
N LEU A 47 3.52 -10.21 14.37
CA LEU A 47 4.19 -10.74 13.17
C LEU A 47 4.38 -12.26 13.26
N MET A 48 4.45 -12.91 12.09
CA MET A 48 4.67 -14.36 12.01
C MET A 48 6.03 -14.79 12.55
N CYS A 49 7.09 -14.07 12.19
CA CYS A 49 8.46 -14.31 12.61
C CYS A 49 9.23 -12.99 12.63
N ASP A 50 10.38 -12.99 13.27
CA ASP A 50 11.28 -11.84 13.28
C ASP A 50 12.00 -11.71 11.92
N LEU A 51 12.68 -10.58 11.71
CA LEU A 51 13.52 -10.37 10.54
C LEU A 51 14.71 -11.35 10.53
N PRO A 52 15.15 -11.83 9.34
CA PRO A 52 16.29 -12.70 9.25
C PRO A 52 17.59 -11.98 9.65
N PRO A 53 18.60 -12.71 10.17
CA PRO A 53 19.89 -12.12 10.50
C PRO A 53 20.58 -11.60 9.23
N GLY A 54 21.16 -10.39 9.29
CA GLY A 54 21.82 -9.75 8.15
C GLY A 54 20.89 -8.99 7.20
N PHE A 55 19.61 -8.81 7.56
CA PHE A 55 18.65 -8.06 6.74
C PHE A 55 19.04 -6.59 6.51
N ASP A 56 19.80 -5.98 7.43
CA ASP A 56 20.32 -4.61 7.26
C ASP A 56 21.30 -4.53 6.08
N ASP A 57 22.25 -5.47 6.02
CA ASP A 57 23.24 -5.52 4.94
C ASP A 57 22.56 -5.74 3.57
N ASP A 58 21.56 -6.61 3.53
CA ASP A 58 20.74 -6.85 2.34
C ASP A 58 19.99 -5.58 1.87
N LEU A 59 19.43 -4.81 2.81
CA LEU A 59 18.79 -3.53 2.50
C LEU A 59 19.80 -2.50 2.00
N GLN A 60 20.97 -2.42 2.63
CA GLN A 60 22.05 -1.51 2.24
C GLN A 60 22.57 -1.80 0.83
N GLU A 61 22.60 -3.06 0.40
CA GLU A 61 22.95 -3.42 -0.98
C GLU A 61 21.81 -3.10 -1.97
N ALA A 62 20.54 -3.20 -1.54
CA ALA A 62 19.39 -2.93 -2.38
C ALA A 62 19.16 -1.44 -2.64
N TYR A 63 19.41 -0.56 -1.66
CA TYR A 63 19.11 0.88 -1.80
C TYR A 63 19.78 1.54 -3.03
N PRO A 64 21.09 1.40 -3.28
CA PRO A 64 21.73 2.06 -4.42
C PRO A 64 21.17 1.59 -5.76
N LYS A 65 20.81 0.30 -5.86
CA LYS A 65 20.20 -0.27 -7.07
C LYS A 65 18.80 0.31 -7.29
N LEU A 66 17.98 0.39 -6.24
CA LEU A 66 16.64 0.98 -6.31
C LEU A 66 16.67 2.47 -6.63
N GLU A 67 17.61 3.21 -6.06
CA GLU A 67 17.80 4.65 -6.36
C GLU A 67 18.24 4.87 -7.80
N SER A 68 19.21 4.10 -8.31
CA SER A 68 19.63 4.18 -9.72
C SER A 68 18.47 3.87 -10.67
N LEU A 69 17.72 2.79 -10.43
CA LEU A 69 16.57 2.41 -11.27
C LEU A 69 15.47 3.48 -11.22
N TYR A 70 15.24 4.09 -10.05
CA TYR A 70 14.30 5.19 -9.92
C TYR A 70 14.74 6.41 -10.75
N GLU A 71 16.00 6.82 -10.63
CA GLU A 71 16.55 7.98 -11.35
C GLU A 71 16.54 7.76 -12.87
N ASP A 72 16.87 6.55 -13.33
CA ASP A 72 16.82 6.18 -14.74
C ASP A 72 15.39 6.33 -15.29
N VAL A 73 14.37 5.88 -14.54
CA VAL A 73 12.98 6.03 -14.97
C VAL A 73 12.50 7.49 -14.91
N ASP A 74 12.87 8.24 -13.87
CA ASP A 74 12.54 9.67 -13.76
C ASP A 74 13.12 10.47 -14.94
N ASN A 75 14.38 10.18 -15.31
CA ASN A 75 15.04 10.81 -16.46
C ASN A 75 14.36 10.46 -17.80
N LEU A 76 13.83 9.23 -17.93
CA LEU A 76 13.16 8.76 -19.15
C LEU A 76 11.75 9.33 -19.33
N LEU A 77 11.00 9.53 -18.24
CA LEU A 77 9.58 9.87 -18.30
C LEU A 77 9.28 11.34 -17.96
N THR A 78 9.82 11.86 -16.85
CA THR A 78 9.36 13.14 -16.26
C THR A 78 9.62 14.34 -17.16
N LYS A 79 10.72 14.34 -17.92
CA LYS A 79 11.06 15.43 -18.87
C LYS A 79 10.69 15.11 -20.32
N ASN A 80 10.10 13.94 -20.57
CA ASN A 80 9.78 13.52 -21.92
C ASN A 80 8.52 14.22 -22.41
N ARG A 81 8.68 15.05 -23.45
CA ARG A 81 7.59 15.79 -24.06
C ARG A 81 6.42 14.90 -24.50
N ILE A 82 6.69 13.71 -25.06
CA ILE A 82 5.64 12.80 -25.52
C ILE A 82 4.79 12.31 -24.35
N PHE A 83 5.44 12.03 -23.21
CA PHE A 83 4.76 11.56 -22.01
C PHE A 83 3.92 12.68 -21.37
N ILE A 84 4.50 13.89 -21.29
CA ILE A 84 3.81 15.09 -20.81
C ILE A 84 2.59 15.40 -21.68
N ASP A 85 2.74 15.45 -23.00
CA ASP A 85 1.66 15.75 -23.96
C ASP A 85 0.50 14.73 -23.88
N ARG A 86 0.73 13.51 -23.36
CA ARG A 86 -0.28 12.47 -23.19
C ARG A 86 -0.95 12.44 -21.81
N MET A 87 -0.34 13.07 -20.81
CA MET A 87 -0.76 12.98 -19.41
C MET A 87 -1.31 14.30 -18.88
N VAL A 88 -0.78 15.44 -19.36
CA VAL A 88 -1.24 16.78 -18.96
C VAL A 88 -2.64 17.03 -19.50
N ASP A 89 -3.45 17.71 -18.72
CA ASP A 89 -4.83 18.10 -19.06
C ASP A 89 -5.78 16.92 -19.37
N THR A 90 -5.44 15.71 -18.91
CA THR A 90 -6.30 14.52 -19.04
C THR A 90 -6.81 14.05 -17.69
N GLY A 91 -8.04 13.52 -17.66
CA GLY A 91 -8.63 12.87 -16.48
C GLY A 91 -8.94 13.80 -15.29
N GLN A 92 -9.03 15.11 -15.53
CA GLN A 92 -9.33 16.11 -14.49
C GLN A 92 -10.79 15.98 -14.02
N ILE A 93 -11.00 16.20 -12.72
CA ILE A 93 -12.34 16.27 -12.12
C ILE A 93 -12.37 17.49 -11.19
N PRO A 94 -13.48 18.26 -11.13
CA PRO A 94 -13.68 19.27 -10.12
C PRO A 94 -13.55 18.72 -8.69
N VAL A 95 -12.95 19.52 -7.80
CA VAL A 95 -12.70 19.15 -6.40
C VAL A 95 -13.99 18.77 -5.66
N GLU A 96 -15.10 19.47 -5.92
CA GLU A 96 -16.40 19.16 -5.31
C GLU A 96 -16.90 17.75 -5.69
N SER A 97 -16.75 17.37 -6.96
CA SER A 97 -17.10 16.04 -7.44
C SER A 97 -16.20 14.99 -6.81
N ILE A 98 -14.88 15.24 -6.69
CA ILE A 98 -13.93 14.31 -6.05
C ILE A 98 -14.35 13.98 -4.62
N ILE A 99 -14.75 14.99 -3.84
CA ILE A 99 -15.27 14.80 -2.48
C ILE A 99 -16.60 14.04 -2.52
N SER A 100 -17.51 14.42 -3.41
CA SER A 100 -18.83 13.76 -3.52
C SER A 100 -18.74 12.28 -3.91
N TRP A 101 -17.78 11.91 -4.76
CA TRP A 101 -17.53 10.51 -5.14
C TRP A 101 -16.72 9.74 -4.09
N GLY A 102 -16.15 10.41 -3.09
CA GLY A 102 -15.39 9.78 -2.01
C GLY A 102 -14.02 9.27 -2.47
N PHE A 103 -13.31 10.05 -3.28
CA PHE A 103 -11.93 9.78 -3.69
C PHE A 103 -10.97 9.93 -2.50
N THR A 104 -9.92 9.12 -2.48
CA THR A 104 -8.86 9.15 -1.46
C THR A 104 -7.50 8.89 -2.09
N GLY A 105 -6.41 9.07 -1.33
CA GLY A 105 -5.07 8.75 -1.77
C GLY A 105 -4.52 9.68 -2.86
N PRO A 106 -3.70 9.16 -3.79
CA PRO A 106 -3.03 9.96 -4.82
C PRO A 106 -3.99 10.76 -5.71
N CYS A 107 -5.18 10.21 -6.01
CA CYS A 107 -6.18 10.89 -6.82
C CYS A 107 -6.79 12.11 -6.09
N LEU A 108 -6.90 12.06 -4.77
CA LEU A 108 -7.36 13.18 -3.95
C LEU A 108 -6.26 14.24 -3.80
N ARG A 109 -5.03 13.79 -3.50
CA ARG A 109 -3.84 14.64 -3.35
C ARG A 109 -3.47 15.37 -4.63
N ALA A 110 -3.71 14.76 -5.80
CA ALA A 110 -3.47 15.40 -7.10
C ALA A 110 -4.28 16.68 -7.28
N SER A 111 -5.47 16.75 -6.69
CA SER A 111 -6.35 17.92 -6.76
C SER A 111 -6.09 18.96 -5.67
N GLY A 112 -4.98 18.82 -4.92
CA GLY A 112 -4.55 19.79 -3.92
C GLY A 112 -5.22 19.66 -2.55
N ILE A 113 -5.98 18.59 -2.30
CA ILE A 113 -6.52 18.31 -0.96
C ILE A 113 -5.47 17.57 -0.13
N ASP A 114 -5.07 18.19 0.97
CA ASP A 114 -4.15 17.60 1.96
C ASP A 114 -4.89 16.64 2.90
N TYR A 115 -4.99 15.38 2.47
CA TYR A 115 -5.53 14.29 3.27
C TYR A 115 -4.72 13.02 3.05
N ASP A 116 -4.21 12.46 4.15
CA ASP A 116 -3.54 11.17 4.20
C ASP A 116 -3.82 10.50 5.53
N VAL A 117 -4.29 9.25 5.52
CA VAL A 117 -4.68 8.57 6.75
C VAL A 117 -3.49 8.42 7.71
N ARG A 118 -2.25 8.30 7.21
CA ARG A 118 -1.05 8.13 8.05
C ARG A 118 -0.71 9.35 8.90
N LYS A 119 -1.09 10.57 8.47
CA LYS A 119 -0.88 11.81 9.25
C LYS A 119 -2.14 12.25 9.98
N ASN A 120 -3.31 12.16 9.34
CA ASN A 120 -4.58 12.60 9.94
C ASN A 120 -5.09 11.63 11.01
N HIS A 121 -4.93 10.32 10.77
CA HIS A 121 -5.35 9.24 11.67
C HIS A 121 -4.20 8.22 11.83
N PRO A 122 -3.08 8.62 12.46
CA PRO A 122 -1.88 7.81 12.50
C PRO A 122 -2.15 6.47 13.18
N TYR A 123 -1.64 5.42 12.55
CA TYR A 123 -1.68 4.05 13.03
C TYR A 123 -0.25 3.50 13.12
N LEU A 124 -0.07 2.40 13.88
CA LEU A 124 1.23 1.79 14.13
C LEU A 124 2.25 2.79 14.71
N CYS A 125 3.27 3.17 13.93
CA CYS A 125 4.34 4.08 14.31
C CYS A 125 4.53 5.23 13.31
N TYR A 126 3.55 5.50 12.44
CA TYR A 126 3.64 6.60 11.45
C TYR A 126 3.68 7.99 12.10
N ASP A 127 3.24 8.11 13.35
CA ASP A 127 3.33 9.32 14.18
C ASP A 127 4.77 9.70 14.55
N LYS A 128 5.68 8.71 14.60
CA LYS A 128 7.09 8.91 14.97
C LYS A 128 8.01 9.10 13.78
N LEU A 129 7.51 8.90 12.56
CA LEU A 129 8.29 8.91 11.33
C LEU A 129 8.16 10.27 10.62
N ASP A 130 9.29 10.77 10.12
CA ASP A 130 9.36 12.04 9.40
C ASP A 130 9.29 11.84 7.89
N PHE A 131 8.15 12.19 7.31
CA PHE A 131 7.90 12.15 5.87
C PHE A 131 6.93 13.25 5.47
N ASP A 132 7.06 13.67 4.22
CA ASP A 132 6.25 14.72 3.61
C ASP A 132 5.19 14.11 2.69
N ILE A 133 4.06 14.80 2.55
CA ILE A 133 2.97 14.39 1.66
C ILE A 133 3.02 15.27 0.41
N PRO A 134 3.21 14.70 -0.80
CA PRO A 134 3.18 15.46 -2.03
C PRO A 134 1.74 15.87 -2.38
N LEU A 135 1.58 17.13 -2.80
CA LEU A 135 0.30 17.69 -3.25
C LEU A 135 0.41 18.14 -4.71
N GLY A 136 -0.60 17.82 -5.50
CA GLY A 136 -0.77 18.30 -6.85
C GLY A 136 -1.49 19.65 -6.88
N LYS A 137 -1.66 20.23 -8.07
CA LYS A 137 -2.31 21.54 -8.24
C LYS A 137 -3.50 21.49 -9.17
N THR A 138 -3.38 20.72 -10.23
CA THR A 138 -4.32 20.70 -11.37
C THR A 138 -5.25 19.50 -11.29
N GLY A 139 -4.80 18.39 -10.70
CA GLY A 139 -5.60 17.15 -10.57
C GLY A 139 -5.63 16.29 -11.83
N ASP A 140 -4.73 16.56 -12.77
CA ASP A 140 -4.56 15.79 -14.00
C ASP A 140 -3.83 14.47 -13.74
N ASN A 141 -3.74 13.65 -14.79
CA ASN A 141 -3.03 12.38 -14.72
C ASN A 141 -1.52 12.58 -14.48
N PHE A 142 -0.94 13.70 -14.94
CA PHE A 142 0.47 14.01 -14.72
C PHE A 142 0.78 14.31 -13.24
N ASP A 143 -0.04 15.11 -12.55
CA ASP A 143 0.09 15.36 -11.11
C ASP A 143 -0.01 14.05 -10.31
N ARG A 144 -0.90 13.13 -10.69
CA ARG A 144 -0.99 11.80 -10.06
C ARG A 144 0.25 10.95 -10.28
N TYR A 145 0.88 11.07 -11.44
CA TYR A 145 2.16 10.43 -11.73
C TYR A 145 3.26 11.00 -10.83
N LEU A 146 3.39 12.33 -10.76
CA LEU A 146 4.40 13.01 -9.95
C LEU A 146 4.26 12.69 -8.47
N ILE A 147 3.03 12.70 -7.94
CA ILE A 147 2.74 12.32 -6.55
C ILE A 147 3.26 10.93 -6.25
N ARG A 148 3.00 9.95 -7.12
CA ARG A 148 3.44 8.57 -6.89
C ARG A 148 4.95 8.42 -7.01
N MET A 149 5.59 9.15 -7.93
CA MET A 149 7.06 9.20 -8.01
C MET A 149 7.66 9.74 -6.70
N GLU A 150 7.09 10.81 -6.16
CA GLU A 150 7.55 11.38 -4.88
C GLU A 150 7.22 10.46 -3.69
N GLU A 151 6.07 9.80 -3.68
CA GLU A 151 5.71 8.81 -2.65
C GLU A 151 6.69 7.63 -2.60
N ILE A 152 7.28 7.23 -3.73
CA ILE A 152 8.34 6.21 -3.75
C ILE A 152 9.57 6.70 -2.98
N LYS A 153 10.01 7.95 -3.21
CA LYS A 153 11.14 8.55 -2.45
C LYS A 153 10.82 8.66 -0.96
N GLN A 154 9.63 9.13 -0.61
CA GLN A 154 9.20 9.24 0.79
C GLN A 154 9.10 7.86 1.45
N SER A 155 8.68 6.83 0.71
CA SER A 155 8.67 5.44 1.19
C SER A 155 10.08 4.94 1.48
N LEU A 156 11.06 5.20 0.60
CA LEU A 156 12.47 4.88 0.85
C LEU A 156 13.01 5.63 2.09
N LYS A 157 12.63 6.90 2.28
CA LYS A 157 12.97 7.69 3.48
C LYS A 157 12.41 7.04 4.75
N ILE A 158 11.15 6.59 4.71
CA ILE A 158 10.50 5.90 5.83
C ILE A 158 11.21 4.59 6.17
N ILE A 159 11.54 3.77 5.17
CA ILE A 159 12.22 2.47 5.41
C ILE A 159 13.60 2.71 6.05
N LYS A 160 14.36 3.69 5.58
CA LYS A 160 15.66 4.07 6.18
C LYS A 160 15.53 4.51 7.64
N GLN A 161 14.51 5.31 7.96
CA GLN A 161 14.26 5.73 9.34
C GLN A 161 13.83 4.57 10.23
N ALA A 162 12.90 3.74 9.75
CA ALA A 162 12.40 2.58 10.48
C ALA A 162 13.50 1.57 10.79
N MET A 163 14.48 1.40 9.88
CA MET A 163 15.62 0.53 10.13
C MET A 163 16.60 1.13 11.15
N ARG A 164 16.86 2.44 11.07
CA ARG A 164 17.77 3.12 12.01
C ARG A 164 17.25 3.13 13.44
N ASP A 165 15.95 3.39 13.60
CA ASP A 165 15.32 3.60 14.91
C ASP A 165 14.56 2.34 15.39
N MET A 166 14.94 1.16 14.89
CA MET A 166 14.28 -0.11 15.22
C MET A 166 14.52 -0.48 16.70
N PRO A 167 13.47 -0.62 17.51
CA PRO A 167 13.63 -1.02 18.90
C PRO A 167 13.84 -2.54 19.02
N ASP A 168 14.70 -2.95 19.93
CA ASP A 168 14.77 -4.35 20.36
C ASP A 168 13.52 -4.72 21.16
N GLY A 169 13.02 -5.94 20.98
CA GLY A 169 11.93 -6.44 21.80
C GLY A 169 11.13 -7.59 21.17
N PRO A 170 10.10 -8.07 21.88
CA PRO A 170 9.21 -9.08 21.34
C PRO A 170 8.35 -8.49 20.20
N ILE A 171 8.32 -9.20 19.08
CA ILE A 171 7.51 -8.84 17.89
C ILE A 171 6.00 -9.02 18.09
N ASN A 172 5.60 -9.79 19.11
CA ASN A 172 4.21 -10.20 19.35
C ASN A 172 3.73 -9.77 20.73
N VAL A 173 2.42 -9.53 20.83
CA VAL A 173 1.75 -9.22 22.10
C VAL A 173 1.94 -10.38 23.09
N ALA A 174 2.20 -10.07 24.36
CA ALA A 174 2.49 -11.08 25.38
C ALA A 174 1.36 -12.11 25.57
N ASN A 175 0.10 -11.71 25.37
CA ASN A 175 -1.08 -12.55 25.57
C ASN A 175 -1.10 -13.78 24.62
N PRO A 176 -0.95 -15.01 25.15
CA PRO A 176 -0.92 -16.24 24.35
C PRO A 176 -2.21 -16.53 23.59
N TYR A 177 -3.35 -15.97 24.00
CA TYR A 177 -4.63 -16.17 23.33
C TYR A 177 -4.85 -15.23 22.14
N LEU A 178 -3.96 -14.26 21.91
CA LEU A 178 -4.03 -13.30 20.81
C LEU A 178 -2.91 -13.48 19.77
N ARG A 179 -1.93 -14.34 20.04
CA ARG A 179 -0.81 -14.63 19.13
C ARG A 179 -0.69 -16.14 18.94
N ASN A 180 -0.09 -16.55 17.83
CA ASN A 180 0.39 -17.92 17.73
C ASN A 180 1.69 -18.06 18.55
N PRO A 181 1.78 -19.03 19.47
CA PRO A 181 3.00 -19.25 20.24
C PRO A 181 4.10 -19.89 19.39
N SER A 182 5.34 -19.74 19.85
CA SER A 182 6.49 -20.34 19.16
C SER A 182 6.43 -21.87 19.28
N LYS A 183 6.89 -22.60 18.25
CA LYS A 183 6.90 -24.07 18.29
C LYS A 183 7.67 -24.64 19.48
N PRO A 184 8.86 -24.12 19.86
CA PRO A 184 9.56 -24.59 21.07
C PRO A 184 8.75 -24.40 22.36
N ASP A 185 8.03 -23.28 22.49
CA ASP A 185 7.20 -23.02 23.67
C ASP A 185 6.01 -23.98 23.74
N VAL A 186 5.38 -24.29 22.61
CA VAL A 186 4.26 -25.25 22.53
C VAL A 186 4.67 -26.66 22.99
N TYR A 187 5.90 -27.08 22.71
CA TYR A 187 6.37 -28.40 23.12
C TYR A 187 6.85 -28.47 24.57
N SER A 188 7.20 -27.34 25.17
CA SER A 188 7.78 -27.28 26.53
C SER A 188 6.78 -26.83 27.60
N ARG A 189 5.77 -26.03 27.25
CA ARG A 189 4.81 -25.43 28.18
C ARG A 189 3.39 -25.85 27.85
N MET A 190 2.68 -26.36 28.85
CA MET A 190 1.31 -26.85 28.70
C MET A 190 0.34 -25.71 28.35
N GLU A 191 0.52 -24.53 28.94
CA GLU A 191 -0.34 -23.36 28.72
C GLU A 191 -0.28 -22.89 27.27
N GLU A 192 0.93 -22.85 26.69
CA GLU A 192 1.16 -22.44 25.30
C GLU A 192 0.58 -23.48 24.32
N MET A 193 0.65 -24.77 24.67
CA MET A 193 -0.01 -25.83 23.90
C MET A 193 -1.54 -25.68 23.89
N ILE A 194 -2.14 -25.41 25.06
CA ILE A 194 -3.58 -25.20 25.18
C ILE A 194 -4.00 -23.95 24.39
N ALA A 195 -3.24 -22.86 24.50
CA ALA A 195 -3.49 -21.62 23.77
C ALA A 195 -3.42 -21.84 22.25
N HIS A 196 -2.37 -22.53 21.76
CA HIS A 196 -2.25 -22.89 20.35
C HIS A 196 -3.45 -23.71 19.86
N PHE A 197 -3.84 -24.76 20.59
CA PHE A 197 -4.99 -25.59 20.24
C PHE A 197 -6.28 -24.77 20.18
N LYS A 198 -6.49 -23.88 21.16
CA LYS A 198 -7.67 -23.02 21.23
C LYS A 198 -7.74 -22.02 20.07
N ILE A 199 -6.64 -21.37 19.72
CA ILE A 199 -6.61 -20.41 18.61
C ILE A 199 -6.91 -21.13 17.28
N VAL A 200 -6.33 -22.31 17.07
CA VAL A 200 -6.51 -23.06 15.80
C VAL A 200 -7.94 -23.60 15.65
N ILE A 201 -8.55 -24.09 16.74
CA ILE A 201 -9.88 -24.70 16.70
C ILE A 201 -11.00 -23.68 16.86
N ASP A 202 -10.95 -22.88 17.93
CA ASP A 202 -12.03 -21.95 18.28
C ASP A 202 -11.87 -20.59 17.56
N GLY A 203 -10.67 -20.24 17.09
CA GLY A 203 -10.36 -18.91 16.58
C GLY A 203 -10.20 -17.86 17.68
N LEU A 204 -9.77 -16.67 17.28
CA LEU A 204 -9.77 -15.48 18.15
C LEU A 204 -11.22 -15.02 18.35
N LYS A 205 -11.65 -14.83 19.61
CA LYS A 205 -12.99 -14.36 19.96
C LYS A 205 -12.95 -12.88 20.34
N PRO A 206 -13.06 -11.95 19.37
CA PRO A 206 -13.13 -10.52 19.66
C PRO A 206 -14.42 -10.19 20.44
N PRO A 207 -14.46 -9.06 21.16
CA PRO A 207 -15.67 -8.60 21.83
C PRO A 207 -16.78 -8.28 20.81
N VAL A 208 -18.03 -8.44 21.23
CA VAL A 208 -19.21 -8.07 20.43
C VAL A 208 -19.15 -6.57 20.12
N GLY A 209 -19.29 -6.22 18.84
CA GLY A 209 -19.26 -4.83 18.41
C GLY A 209 -18.99 -4.68 16.92
N GLU A 210 -18.88 -3.42 16.50
CA GLU A 210 -18.55 -3.04 15.14
C GLU A 210 -17.39 -2.04 15.12
N VAL A 211 -16.55 -2.11 14.10
CA VAL A 211 -15.42 -1.19 13.91
C VAL A 211 -15.19 -0.94 12.42
N TYR A 212 -14.90 0.30 12.08
CA TYR A 212 -14.32 0.68 10.80
C TYR A 212 -12.88 1.13 11.05
N PHE A 213 -11.93 0.49 10.39
CA PHE A 213 -10.52 0.88 10.50
C PHE A 213 -9.96 1.19 9.09
N PRO A 214 -9.62 2.45 8.80
CA PRO A 214 -8.98 2.85 7.55
C PRO A 214 -7.45 2.74 7.65
N THR A 215 -6.82 2.32 6.56
CA THR A 215 -5.37 2.44 6.35
C THR A 215 -5.09 3.13 5.02
N GLU A 216 -3.94 3.80 4.92
CA GLU A 216 -3.50 4.36 3.64
C GLU A 216 -2.79 3.26 2.84
N ALA A 217 -3.49 2.65 1.90
CA ALA A 217 -2.89 1.81 0.87
C ALA A 217 -2.29 2.68 -0.24
N ALA A 218 -1.47 2.09 -1.11
CA ALA A 218 -0.87 2.81 -2.25
C ALA A 218 -1.91 3.41 -3.22
N ASN A 219 -3.13 2.86 -3.24
CA ASN A 219 -4.25 3.39 -4.02
C ASN A 219 -5.07 4.44 -3.28
N GLY A 220 -4.90 4.58 -1.96
CA GLY A 220 -5.70 5.45 -1.10
C GLY A 220 -6.26 4.70 0.10
N GLU A 221 -7.36 5.20 0.65
CA GLU A 221 -7.92 4.69 1.91
C GLU A 221 -8.55 3.31 1.70
N LEU A 222 -7.87 2.28 2.20
CA LEU A 222 -8.37 0.92 2.28
C LEU A 222 -8.97 0.70 3.67
N GLY A 223 -10.30 0.56 3.71
CA GLY A 223 -11.02 0.40 4.97
C GLY A 223 -11.57 -1.00 5.16
N PHE A 224 -11.54 -1.49 6.40
CA PHE A 224 -12.24 -2.71 6.80
C PHE A 224 -13.33 -2.36 7.81
N TYR A 225 -14.58 -2.64 7.45
CA TYR A 225 -15.72 -2.62 8.35
C TYR A 225 -16.00 -4.05 8.84
N LEU A 226 -15.81 -4.27 10.14
CA LEU A 226 -15.93 -5.56 10.78
C LEU A 226 -17.05 -5.52 11.82
N VAL A 227 -17.87 -6.56 11.85
CA VAL A 227 -18.88 -6.79 12.89
C VAL A 227 -18.58 -8.13 13.55
N SER A 228 -18.45 -8.12 14.87
CA SER A 228 -18.28 -9.31 15.70
C SER A 228 -19.53 -9.58 16.55
N ASP A 229 -19.93 -10.84 16.59
CA ASP A 229 -20.95 -11.40 17.47
C ASP A 229 -20.35 -12.11 18.70
N GLY A 230 -19.05 -11.91 18.96
CA GLY A 230 -18.33 -12.58 20.06
C GLY A 230 -17.85 -14.00 19.72
N THR A 231 -18.13 -14.49 18.51
CA THR A 231 -17.63 -15.80 18.05
C THR A 231 -16.24 -15.69 17.43
N GLY A 232 -15.64 -16.84 17.13
CA GLY A 232 -14.35 -16.92 16.45
C GLY A 232 -14.36 -16.53 14.97
N LYS A 233 -15.53 -16.16 14.43
CA LYS A 233 -15.74 -15.84 13.02
C LYS A 233 -16.35 -14.43 12.92
N PRO A 234 -15.95 -13.63 11.92
CA PRO A 234 -16.59 -12.34 11.72
C PRO A 234 -18.05 -12.55 11.29
N TYR A 235 -18.98 -11.86 11.95
CA TYR A 235 -20.39 -11.85 11.54
C TYR A 235 -20.54 -11.13 10.19
N LYS A 236 -19.80 -10.03 10.02
CA LYS A 236 -19.70 -9.30 8.75
C LYS A 236 -18.29 -8.77 8.58
N CYS A 237 -17.78 -8.87 7.35
CA CYS A 237 -16.55 -8.20 6.92
C CYS A 237 -16.85 -7.52 5.59
N ARG A 238 -16.85 -6.18 5.57
CA ARG A 238 -17.01 -5.38 4.36
C ARG A 238 -15.73 -4.58 4.15
N VAL A 239 -15.13 -4.75 2.98
CA VAL A 239 -14.00 -3.93 2.55
C VAL A 239 -14.55 -2.68 1.87
N ARG A 240 -13.96 -1.51 2.16
CA ARG A 240 -14.11 -0.29 1.37
C ARG A 240 -12.86 -0.17 0.49
N PRO A 241 -12.91 -0.65 -0.76
CA PRO A 241 -11.79 -0.52 -1.68
C PRO A 241 -11.65 0.92 -2.19
N PRO A 242 -10.45 1.51 -2.20
CA PRO A 242 -10.21 2.82 -2.80
C PRO A 242 -10.46 2.82 -4.32
N SER A 243 -10.11 1.75 -5.03
CA SER A 243 -10.23 1.69 -6.51
C SER A 243 -11.68 1.68 -7.01
N PHE A 244 -12.65 1.23 -6.23
CA PHE A 244 -14.05 1.16 -6.65
C PHE A 244 -14.66 2.55 -6.88
N THR A 245 -14.49 3.47 -5.92
CA THR A 245 -15.05 4.83 -6.04
C THR A 245 -14.40 5.61 -7.17
N MET A 246 -13.10 5.41 -7.39
CA MET A 246 -12.38 6.04 -8.49
C MET A 246 -12.81 5.50 -9.85
N THR A 247 -12.99 4.18 -9.97
CA THR A 247 -13.44 3.53 -11.21
C THR A 247 -14.86 3.96 -11.57
N GLN A 248 -15.74 4.15 -10.58
CA GLN A 248 -17.10 4.65 -10.79
C GLN A 248 -17.12 6.03 -11.48
N ALA A 249 -16.19 6.90 -11.12
CA ALA A 249 -16.09 8.25 -11.68
C ALA A 249 -15.31 8.32 -13.00
N MET A 250 -14.72 7.22 -13.47
CA MET A 250 -13.98 7.16 -14.74
C MET A 250 -14.82 7.66 -15.93
N GLY A 251 -16.13 7.37 -15.93
CA GLY A 251 -17.04 7.86 -16.96
C GLY A 251 -17.13 9.39 -17.01
N GLU A 252 -17.00 10.09 -15.88
CA GLU A 252 -16.96 11.55 -15.81
C GLU A 252 -15.59 12.09 -16.25
N MET A 253 -14.51 11.44 -15.81
CA MET A 253 -13.13 11.81 -16.11
C MET A 253 -12.79 11.79 -17.60
N CYS A 254 -13.40 10.88 -18.35
CA CYS A 254 -13.16 10.73 -19.77
C CYS A 254 -14.04 11.63 -20.64
N LYS A 255 -14.99 12.40 -20.07
CA LYS A 255 -15.87 13.28 -20.85
C LYS A 255 -15.06 14.41 -21.48
N GLY A 256 -15.25 14.60 -22.78
CA GLY A 256 -14.56 15.65 -23.54
C GLY A 256 -13.14 15.29 -24.01
N GLY A 257 -12.60 14.14 -23.57
CA GLY A 257 -11.31 13.62 -24.04
C GLY A 257 -11.41 12.78 -25.31
N MET A 258 -10.26 12.43 -25.87
CA MET A 258 -10.17 11.48 -26.99
C MET A 258 -10.17 10.03 -26.49
N LEU A 259 -10.44 9.08 -27.38
CA LEU A 259 -10.37 7.65 -27.07
C LEU A 259 -9.00 7.25 -26.49
N ALA A 260 -7.92 7.86 -26.97
CA ALA A 260 -6.56 7.61 -26.50
C ALA A 260 -6.28 8.12 -25.07
N ASP A 261 -7.11 9.02 -24.54
CA ASP A 261 -6.95 9.61 -23.20
C ASP A 261 -7.60 8.76 -22.10
N ILE A 262 -8.40 7.76 -22.51
CA ILE A 262 -8.95 6.75 -21.59
C ILE A 262 -7.84 5.92 -20.96
N ILE A 263 -6.81 5.59 -21.73
CA ILE A 263 -5.67 4.76 -21.31
C ILE A 263 -4.94 5.38 -20.10
N PRO A 264 -4.34 6.59 -20.20
CA PRO A 264 -3.63 7.19 -19.07
C PRO A 264 -4.54 7.44 -17.86
N THR A 265 -5.82 7.73 -18.11
CA THR A 265 -6.82 7.95 -17.05
C THR A 265 -7.08 6.67 -16.26
N PHE A 266 -7.28 5.54 -16.95
CA PHE A 266 -7.48 4.24 -16.32
C PHE A 266 -6.25 3.83 -15.49
N ASP A 267 -5.06 3.99 -16.05
CA ASP A 267 -3.81 3.58 -15.39
C ASP A 267 -3.49 4.44 -14.16
N MET A 268 -3.84 5.74 -14.21
CA MET A 268 -3.62 6.64 -13.09
C MET A 268 -4.68 6.52 -11.99
N ILE A 269 -5.88 6.00 -12.29
CA ILE A 269 -6.80 5.53 -11.25
C ILE A 269 -6.26 4.26 -10.57
N ASN A 270 -5.49 3.45 -11.30
CA ASN A 270 -4.93 2.17 -10.85
C ASN A 270 -6.00 1.19 -10.34
N MET A 271 -6.93 0.84 -11.22
CA MET A 271 -7.95 -0.16 -10.91
C MET A 271 -7.31 -1.56 -10.80
N ILE A 272 -7.52 -2.20 -9.65
CA ILE A 272 -7.14 -3.60 -9.42
C ILE A 272 -8.42 -4.39 -9.33
N GLY A 273 -8.68 -5.27 -10.30
CA GLY A 273 -9.96 -5.99 -10.39
C GLY A 273 -10.29 -6.79 -9.12
N GLY A 274 -9.29 -7.44 -8.52
CA GLY A 274 -9.49 -8.20 -7.28
C GLY A 274 -9.83 -7.34 -6.06
N GLU A 275 -9.58 -6.03 -6.09
CA GLU A 275 -9.98 -5.08 -5.06
C GLU A 275 -11.37 -4.49 -5.37
N CYS A 276 -11.64 -4.17 -6.64
CA CYS A 276 -12.87 -3.52 -7.09
C CYS A 276 -14.13 -4.41 -6.97
N ASP A 277 -14.01 -5.73 -7.12
CA ASP A 277 -15.15 -6.66 -7.24
C ASP A 277 -15.74 -7.14 -5.89
N ARG A 278 -15.25 -6.65 -4.74
CA ARG A 278 -15.55 -7.20 -3.40
C ARG A 278 -16.78 -6.62 -2.70
#